data_AF-A0A359B0X9-F1
#
_entry.id   AF-A0A359B0X9-F1
#
_cell.length_a   1.000
_cell.length_b   1.000
_cell.length_c   1.000
_cell.angle_alpha   90.00
_cell.angle_beta   90.00
_cell.angle_gamma   90.00
#
_symmetry.space_group_name_H-M   'P 1'
#
loop_
_entity.id
_entity.type
_entity.pdbx_description
1 polymer ?
#
loop_
_entity_poly.entity_id
_entity_poly.type
_entity_poly.pdbx_seq_one_letter_code
_entity_poly.pdbx_strand_id
1 'polypeptide(L)' 'FEGIGKPEALKYSLAPKWSRRITSEHRYIYLVRDGKLFVYSLRGHYENF' A
#
# COMPACT_ATOMS: atom_id res chain seq x y z
N PHE A 1 -6.33 -5.45 -6.85
CA PHE A 1 -7.38 -4.61 -6.25
C PHE A 1 -7.73 -3.48 -7.19
N GLU A 2 -8.94 -2.95 -7.09
CA GLU A 2 -9.46 -1.84 -7.91
C GLU A 2 -10.06 -0.74 -7.01
N GLY A 3 -10.41 0.42 -7.59
CA GLY A 3 -11.09 1.53 -6.89
C GLY A 3 -10.23 2.78 -6.66
N ILE A 4 -10.65 3.63 -5.71
CA ILE A 4 -10.08 4.98 -5.51
C ILE A 4 -8.57 4.95 -5.16
N GLY A 5 -7.87 6.05 -5.45
CA GLY A 5 -6.47 6.17 -5.08
C GLY A 5 -5.54 5.22 -5.85
N LYS A 6 -5.94 4.68 -7.00
CA LYS A 6 -5.09 3.87 -7.90
C LYS A 6 -4.33 2.75 -7.17
N PRO A 7 -5.01 1.66 -6.77
CA PRO A 7 -4.35 0.53 -6.12
C PRO A 7 -3.31 -0.10 -7.04
N GLU A 8 -2.07 -0.25 -6.56
CA GLU A 8 -0.93 -0.76 -7.31
C GLU A 8 -0.22 -1.85 -6.49
N ALA A 9 0.00 -3.02 -7.09
CA ALA A 9 0.76 -4.10 -6.47
C ALA A 9 2.24 -3.74 -6.38
N LEU A 10 2.84 -3.90 -5.19
CA LEU A 10 4.26 -3.64 -5.00
C LEU A 10 5.10 -4.85 -5.44
N LYS A 11 6.31 -4.56 -5.91
CA LYS A 11 7.23 -5.56 -6.50
C LYS A 11 8.45 -5.78 -5.60
N TYR A 12 9.24 -6.81 -5.94
CA TYR A 12 10.50 -7.14 -5.28
C TYR A 12 10.34 -7.35 -3.77
N SER A 13 11.18 -6.70 -2.95
CA SER A 13 11.18 -6.80 -1.48
C SER A 13 9.87 -6.33 -0.82
N LEU A 14 9.04 -5.59 -1.54
CA LEU A 14 7.76 -5.10 -1.04
C LEU A 14 6.58 -6.01 -1.43
N ALA A 15 6.78 -7.00 -2.29
CA ALA A 15 5.77 -8.03 -2.54
C ALA A 15 5.55 -8.86 -1.26
N PRO A 16 4.31 -9.33 -0.98
CA PRO A 16 3.08 -9.21 -1.78
C PRO A 16 2.19 -8.00 -1.39
N LYS A 17 2.76 -6.90 -0.87
CA LYS A 17 1.99 -5.74 -0.40
C LYS A 17 1.42 -4.92 -1.57
N TRP A 18 0.47 -4.06 -1.25
CA TRP A 18 -0.18 -3.13 -2.16
C TRP A 18 -0.04 -1.70 -1.67
N SER A 19 0.00 -0.77 -2.60
CA SER A 19 -0.08 0.67 -2.34
C SER A 19 -1.36 1.24 -2.92
N ARG A 20 -1.89 2.29 -2.29
CA ARG A 20 -2.83 3.22 -2.90
C ARG A 20 -2.60 4.63 -2.37
N ARG A 21 -3.03 5.63 -3.13
CA ARG A 21 -2.91 7.06 -2.80
C ARG A 21 -3.97 7.46 -1.79
N ILE A 22 -3.53 8.06 -0.68
CA ILE A 22 -4.39 8.79 0.26
C ILE A 22 -4.45 10.25 -0.20
N THR A 23 -3.27 10.85 -0.39
CA THR A 23 -3.08 12.18 -0.99
C THR A 23 -2.09 12.07 -2.16
N SER A 24 -1.70 13.20 -2.77
CA SER A 24 -0.60 13.23 -3.75
C SER A 24 0.69 12.66 -3.15
N GLU A 25 0.98 13.01 -1.89
CA GLU A 25 2.18 12.63 -1.16
C GLU A 25 2.06 11.26 -0.48
N HIS A 26 0.98 11.01 0.27
CA HIS A 26 0.92 9.87 1.17
C HIS A 26 0.37 8.61 0.51
N ARG A 27 0.95 7.45 0.90
CA ARG A 27 0.50 6.12 0.47
C ARG A 27 0.00 5.29 1.64
N TYR A 28 -1.09 4.58 1.40
CA TYR A 28 -1.53 3.49 2.24
C TYR A 28 -0.90 2.20 1.73
N ILE A 29 0.02 1.63 2.52
CA ILE A 29 0.68 0.36 2.23
C ILE A 29 0.05 -0.75 3.07
N TYR A 30 -0.47 -1.78 2.41
CA TYR A 30 -1.22 -2.84 3.08
C TYR A 30 -1.04 -4.22 2.44
N LEU A 31 -1.43 -5.25 3.19
CA LEU A 31 -1.58 -6.61 2.71
C LEU A 31 -2.92 -7.16 3.20
N VAL A 32 -3.68 -7.81 2.32
CA VAL A 32 -4.84 -8.62 2.71
C VAL A 32 -4.43 -10.08 2.65
N ARG A 33 -4.54 -10.80 3.76
CA ARG A 33 -4.23 -12.23 3.83
C ARG A 33 -5.09 -12.88 4.92
N ASP A 34 -5.63 -14.07 4.63
CA ASP A 34 -6.42 -14.87 5.57
C ASP A 34 -7.59 -14.10 6.20
N GLY A 35 -8.29 -13.29 5.39
CA GLY A 35 -9.39 -12.44 5.83
C GLY A 35 -8.99 -11.25 6.71
N LYS A 36 -7.68 -11.01 6.91
CA LYS A 36 -7.15 -9.92 7.72
C LYS A 36 -6.49 -8.85 6.86
N LEU A 37 -6.61 -7.60 7.32
CA LEU A 37 -5.98 -6.43 6.73
C LEU A 37 -4.78 -5.99 7.58
N PHE A 38 -3.59 -6.07 7.01
CA PHE A 38 -2.35 -5.63 7.65
C PHE A 38 -1.96 -4.26 7.11
N VAL A 39 -1.83 -3.27 8.00
CA VAL A 39 -1.45 -1.89 7.67
C VAL A 39 0.03 -1.69 8.00
N TYR A 40 0.84 -1.28 7.02
CA TYR A 40 2.29 -1.09 7.20
C TYR A 40 2.68 0.39 7.24
N SER A 41 2.04 1.23 6.44
CA SER A 41 2.24 2.69 6.49
C SER A 41 1.01 3.42 5.95
N LEU A 42 0.81 4.63 6.47
CA LEU A 42 -0.22 5.57 6.06
C LEU A 42 0.36 6.95 5.71
N ARG A 43 1.68 7.13 5.77
CA ARG A 43 2.35 8.42 5.58
C ARG A 43 3.59 8.30 4.69
N GLY A 44 3.81 9.35 3.89
CA GLY A 44 4.97 9.51 3.02
C GLY A 44 4.90 8.73 1.71
N HIS A 45 5.96 8.89 0.90
CA HIS A 45 6.10 8.27 -0.42
C HIS A 45 7.29 7.31 -0.45
N TYR A 46 7.18 6.16 0.23
CA TYR A 46 8.23 5.15 0.36
C TYR A 46 9.51 5.59 1.08
N GLU A 47 9.59 6.83 1.57
CA GLU A 47 10.82 7.40 2.16
C GLU A 47 11.28 6.72 3.46
N ASN A 48 10.52 5.75 4.00
CA ASN A 48 10.83 5.08 5.26
C ASN A 48 10.59 3.55 5.23
N PHE A 49 10.71 2.89 4.06
CA PHE A 49 10.65 1.43 3.96
C PHE A 49 12.01 0.79 3.70
#